data_AF-A0A6G0YRM4-F1
#
_entry.id   AF-A0A6G0YRM4-F1
#
_cell.length_a   1.000
_cell.length_b   1.000
_cell.length_c   1.000
_cell.angle_alpha   90.00
_cell.angle_beta   90.00
_cell.angle_gamma   90.00
#
_symmetry.space_group_name_H-M   'P 1'
#
loop_
_entity.id
_entity.type
_entity.pdbx_description
1 polymer ?
#
loop_
_entity_poly.entity_id
_entity_poly.type
_entity_poly.pdbx_seq_one_letter_code
_entity_poly.pdbx_strand_id
1 'polypeptide(L)'
;MFSAIRNRGGYNDNPTCRQFVAAFKRVLVHNEISGSLYGNCIALDNTTHLTGKKFDDIQCKEPLIFSFSRCPTRSVINHDYFDNYMHLSKFIECVSNYISGFVAKKVAIKTGCEHCKSSLTTSTHTDILTQIKNRGYLTKASNDVVLICNATEKMLRQFPNQINKKNLQQFFMTKVKSQLYKSRKILTNLDCGNGVWFENEHKNNLVNKIILKYLDIRICTMNSCK
;
A
#
# COMPACT_ATOMS: atom_id res chain seq x y z
N MET A 1 -18.40 -6.96 36.27
CA MET A 1 -17.52 -7.14 35.10
C MET A 1 -18.15 -8.00 34.00
N PHE A 2 -18.53 -9.26 34.24
CA PHE A 2 -19.09 -10.16 33.21
C PHE A 2 -20.40 -9.67 32.58
N SER A 3 -21.27 -8.99 33.33
CA SER A 3 -22.50 -8.40 32.81
C SER A 3 -22.25 -7.30 31.77
N ALA A 4 -21.16 -6.52 31.92
CA ALA A 4 -20.78 -5.48 30.96
C ALA A 4 -20.22 -6.06 29.65
N ILE A 5 -19.63 -7.26 29.72
CA ILE A 5 -19.14 -7.99 28.54
C ILE A 5 -20.33 -8.53 27.74
N ARG A 6 -21.33 -9.11 28.41
CA ARG A 6 -22.56 -9.62 27.77
C ARG A 6 -23.39 -8.50 27.13
N ASN A 7 -23.57 -7.38 27.83
CA ASN A 7 -24.33 -6.24 27.31
C ASN A 7 -23.71 -5.61 26.05
N ARG A 8 -22.43 -5.90 25.76
CA ARG A 8 -21.73 -5.36 24.58
C ARG A 8 -22.09 -6.10 23.28
N GLY A 9 -22.60 -7.32 23.39
CA GLY A 9 -23.05 -8.13 22.26
C GLY A 9 -24.50 -7.85 21.82
N GLY A 10 -25.19 -6.87 22.43
CA GLY A 10 -26.62 -6.69 22.24
C GLY A 10 -27.39 -7.89 22.80
N TYR A 11 -28.23 -8.52 21.98
CA TYR A 11 -28.98 -9.75 22.32
C TYR A 11 -28.14 -11.05 22.32
N ASN A 12 -26.82 -10.94 22.17
CA ASN A 12 -25.93 -12.11 22.21
C ASN A 12 -25.39 -12.36 23.62
N ASP A 13 -26.20 -13.04 24.44
CA ASP A 13 -25.86 -13.37 25.83
C ASP A 13 -24.72 -14.39 25.97
N ASN A 14 -24.37 -15.09 24.88
CA ASN A 14 -23.31 -16.10 24.85
C ASN A 14 -22.24 -15.79 23.77
N PRO A 15 -21.34 -14.81 24.02
CA PRO A 15 -20.33 -14.42 23.05
C PRO A 15 -19.33 -15.56 22.78
N THR A 16 -18.90 -15.69 21.53
CA THR A 16 -17.75 -16.52 21.17
C THR A 16 -16.48 -16.05 21.86
N CYS A 17 -15.46 -16.91 21.99
CA CYS A 17 -14.19 -16.55 22.63
C CYS A 17 -13.56 -15.27 22.05
N ARG A 18 -13.68 -15.06 20.73
CA ARG A 18 -13.18 -13.84 20.06
C ARG A 18 -13.94 -12.58 20.49
N GLN A 19 -15.27 -12.67 20.57
CA GLN A 19 -16.12 -11.57 21.02
C GLN A 19 -15.86 -11.22 22.49
N PHE A 20 -15.70 -12.24 23.33
CA PHE A 20 -15.33 -12.08 24.73
C PHE A 20 -14.00 -11.34 24.86
N VAL A 21 -12.95 -11.80 24.17
CA VAL A 21 -11.61 -11.17 24.21
C VAL A 21 -11.66 -9.72 23.73
N ALA A 22 -12.38 -9.43 22.65
CA ALA A 22 -12.52 -8.07 22.14
C ALA A 22 -13.26 -7.15 23.13
N ALA A 23 -14.36 -7.63 23.71
CA ALA A 23 -15.13 -6.89 24.70
C ALA A 23 -14.31 -6.65 25.98
N PHE A 24 -13.58 -7.67 26.44
CA PHE A 24 -12.71 -7.60 27.62
C PHE A 24 -11.56 -6.60 27.45
N LYS A 25 -10.80 -6.69 26.34
CA LYS A 25 -9.74 -5.72 26.01
C LYS A 25 -10.23 -4.28 26.03
N ARG A 26 -11.44 -4.07 25.52
CA ARG A 26 -12.03 -2.75 25.39
C ARG A 26 -12.62 -2.22 26.71
N VAL A 27 -13.04 -3.10 27.61
CA VAL A 27 -13.38 -2.75 29.00
C VAL A 27 -12.12 -2.34 29.76
N LEU A 28 -11.00 -3.06 29.59
CA LEU A 28 -9.72 -2.71 30.23
C LEU A 28 -9.24 -1.32 29.81
N VAL A 29 -9.25 -1.02 28.50
CA VAL A 29 -8.82 0.29 27.98
C VAL A 29 -9.72 1.42 28.44
N HIS A 30 -11.04 1.20 28.54
CA HIS A 30 -11.98 2.26 28.89
C HIS A 30 -12.09 2.53 30.39
N ASN A 31 -11.81 1.54 31.24
CA ASN A 31 -11.88 1.69 32.69
C ASN A 31 -10.53 2.07 33.33
N GLU A 32 -9.49 2.33 32.53
CA GLU A 32 -8.17 2.76 33.00
C GLU A 32 -7.70 1.94 34.21
N ILE A 33 -7.79 0.60 34.09
CA ILE A 33 -7.48 -0.27 35.22
C ILE A 33 -5.96 -0.22 35.45
N SER A 34 -5.56 0.62 36.40
CA SER A 34 -4.20 0.72 36.92
C SER A 34 -3.92 -0.42 37.89
N GLY A 35 -2.66 -0.85 37.98
CA GLY A 35 -2.24 -1.79 39.03
C GLY A 35 -2.49 -1.20 40.42
N SER A 36 -2.95 -2.02 41.36
CA SER A 36 -3.09 -1.60 42.75
C SER A 36 -1.72 -1.33 43.38
N LEU A 37 -1.62 -0.35 44.28
CA LEU A 37 -0.41 -0.06 45.07
C LEU A 37 0.13 -1.29 45.85
N TYR A 38 -0.73 -2.27 46.14
CA TYR A 38 -0.39 -3.51 46.85
C TYR A 38 -0.28 -4.74 45.92
N GLY A 39 -0.24 -4.52 44.60
CA GLY A 39 -0.11 -5.61 43.63
C GLY A 39 1.35 -6.06 43.50
N ASN A 40 1.57 -7.32 43.15
CA ASN A 40 2.90 -7.86 42.84
C ASN A 40 3.47 -7.34 41.50
N CYS A 41 3.07 -6.16 41.04
CA CYS A 41 3.44 -5.57 39.76
C CYS A 41 4.00 -4.18 40.00
N ILE A 42 5.26 -3.95 39.62
CA ILE A 42 5.91 -2.64 39.70
C ILE A 42 5.68 -1.94 38.36
N ALA A 43 5.08 -0.75 38.38
CA ALA A 43 4.96 0.08 37.18
C ALA A 43 6.36 0.54 36.74
N LEU A 44 6.72 0.26 35.48
CA LEU A 44 8.04 0.61 34.92
C LEU A 44 8.17 2.11 34.61
N ASP A 45 7.05 2.78 34.32
CA ASP A 45 6.99 4.22 34.08
C ASP A 45 5.61 4.80 34.41
N ASN A 46 5.55 6.11 34.62
CA ASN A 46 4.31 6.87 34.81
C ASN A 46 3.71 7.24 33.46
N THR A 47 3.37 6.23 32.65
CA THR A 47 2.71 6.46 31.37
C THR A 47 1.27 6.92 31.60
N THR A 48 0.96 8.15 31.22
CA THR A 48 -0.40 8.68 31.28
C THR A 48 -1.23 8.09 30.14
N HIS A 49 -2.30 7.37 30.48
CA HIS A 49 -3.21 6.84 29.48
C HIS A 49 -3.96 8.01 28.79
N LEU A 50 -3.84 8.09 27.47
CA LEU A 50 -4.57 9.06 26.64
C LEU A 50 -6.02 8.59 26.46
N THR A 51 -6.91 9.01 27.36
CA THR A 51 -8.35 8.78 27.21
C THR A 51 -8.95 9.77 26.22
N GLY A 52 -9.80 9.29 25.31
CA GLY A 52 -10.49 10.10 24.30
C GLY A 52 -11.37 11.24 24.84
N LYS A 53 -11.50 11.40 26.17
CA LYS A 53 -12.20 12.51 26.83
C LYS A 53 -11.36 13.78 26.99
N LYS A 54 -10.03 13.72 26.85
CA LYS A 54 -9.15 14.91 27.03
C LYS A 54 -8.96 15.74 25.75
N PHE A 55 -9.59 15.37 24.64
CA PHE A 55 -9.46 16.08 23.37
C PHE A 55 -10.32 17.35 23.27
N ASP A 56 -11.31 17.53 24.16
CA ASP A 56 -12.23 18.68 24.07
C ASP A 56 -11.68 19.98 24.70
N ASP A 57 -10.60 19.91 25.50
CA ASP A 57 -10.09 21.06 26.26
C ASP A 57 -8.84 21.74 25.67
N ILE A 58 -8.32 21.29 24.52
CA ILE A 58 -7.23 22.00 23.83
C ILE A 58 -7.84 23.09 22.95
N GLN A 59 -8.21 24.22 23.59
CA GLN A 59 -8.44 25.48 22.88
C GLN A 59 -7.16 25.92 22.19
N CYS A 60 -7.03 25.66 20.88
CA CYS A 60 -6.05 26.29 20.03
C CYS A 60 -6.35 27.80 19.93
N LYS A 61 -5.73 28.61 20.80
CA LYS A 61 -5.56 30.05 20.57
C LYS A 61 -4.37 30.24 19.62
N GLU A 62 -4.63 30.29 18.31
CA GLU A 62 -4.00 31.22 17.36
C GLU A 62 -4.52 30.96 15.93
N PRO A 63 -4.85 32.00 15.15
CA PRO A 63 -5.47 31.85 13.84
C PRO A 63 -4.39 31.68 12.76
N LEU A 64 -4.12 30.45 12.33
CA LEU A 64 -3.50 30.23 11.02
C LEU A 64 -4.58 30.39 9.95
N ILE A 65 -4.55 31.54 9.28
CA ILE A 65 -5.35 31.84 8.10
C ILE A 65 -4.90 30.88 6.99
N PHE A 66 -5.61 29.76 6.82
CA PHE A 66 -5.58 28.97 5.60
C PHE A 66 -6.97 28.99 4.98
N SER A 67 -7.08 29.65 3.83
CA SER A 67 -8.33 29.94 3.12
C SER A 67 -9.07 28.64 2.78
N PHE A 68 -10.21 28.45 3.44
CA PHE A 68 -11.13 27.35 3.24
C PHE A 68 -12.07 27.67 2.07
N SER A 69 -11.87 27.06 0.91
CA SER A 69 -12.96 26.92 -0.07
C SER A 69 -13.83 25.72 0.32
N ARG A 70 -15.14 25.99 0.44
CA ARG A 70 -16.16 25.21 1.16
C ARG A 70 -16.36 23.75 0.68
N CYS A 71 -16.62 22.89 1.68
CA CYS A 71 -17.62 21.79 1.75
C CYS A 71 -17.07 20.41 2.15
N PRO A 72 -17.86 19.56 2.85
CA PRO A 72 -18.54 19.79 4.12
C PRO A 72 -18.13 18.73 5.18
N THR A 73 -18.14 19.14 6.46
CA THR A 73 -18.19 18.30 7.69
C THR A 73 -17.77 16.83 7.55
N ARG A 74 -16.45 16.59 7.58
CA ARG A 74 -15.90 15.24 7.79
C ARG A 74 -16.11 14.88 9.26
N SER A 75 -17.12 14.06 9.53
CA SER A 75 -17.24 13.35 10.79
C SER A 75 -15.87 12.73 11.13
N VAL A 76 -15.41 12.95 12.36
CA VAL A 76 -14.13 12.44 12.90
C VAL A 76 -14.24 10.93 13.21
N ILE A 77 -14.94 10.20 12.35
CA ILE A 77 -15.03 8.75 12.33
C ILE A 77 -14.87 8.33 10.87
N ASN A 78 -13.65 8.44 10.34
CA ASN A 78 -13.28 7.70 9.16
C ASN A 78 -11.90 7.11 9.40
N HIS A 79 -11.92 5.85 9.80
CA HIS A 79 -10.76 4.98 9.82
C HIS A 79 -9.89 5.21 8.57
N ASP A 80 -8.57 5.26 8.77
CA ASP A 80 -7.51 5.25 7.74
C ASP A 80 -7.61 4.10 6.71
N TYR A 81 -8.59 3.21 6.84
CA TYR A 81 -8.90 2.20 5.83
C TYR A 81 -9.19 2.83 4.46
N PHE A 82 -9.89 3.98 4.39
CA PHE A 82 -10.23 4.59 3.10
C PHE A 82 -9.01 5.19 2.37
N ASP A 83 -8.08 5.82 3.08
CA ASP A 83 -6.87 6.39 2.47
C ASP A 83 -5.93 5.31 1.93
N ASN A 84 -5.86 4.15 2.61
CA ASN A 84 -5.11 2.97 2.16
C ASN A 84 -5.65 2.32 0.87
N TYR A 85 -6.90 2.60 0.47
CA TYR A 85 -7.43 2.18 -0.84
C TYR A 85 -6.99 3.10 -1.98
N MET A 86 -6.70 4.37 -1.67
CA MET A 86 -6.36 5.37 -2.68
C MET A 86 -4.85 5.57 -2.85
N HIS A 87 -4.06 5.33 -1.81
CA HIS A 87 -2.60 5.54 -1.82
C HIS A 87 -1.85 4.31 -1.29
N LEU A 88 -0.69 4.02 -1.90
CA LEU A 88 0.20 2.98 -1.38
C LEU A 88 0.90 3.51 -0.13
N SER A 89 1.03 2.69 0.91
CA SER A 89 1.87 3.07 2.04
C SER A 89 3.34 3.07 1.63
N LYS A 90 4.16 3.89 2.31
CA LYS A 90 5.60 4.01 2.00
C LYS A 90 6.32 2.67 2.02
N PHE A 91 5.93 1.78 2.94
CA PHE A 91 6.44 0.42 3.00
C PHE A 91 6.16 -0.37 1.71
N ILE A 92 4.91 -0.33 1.23
CA ILE A 92 4.52 -1.04 0.00
C ILE A 92 5.20 -0.45 -1.23
N GLU A 93 5.36 0.86 -1.29
CA GLU A 93 6.16 1.51 -2.35
C GLU A 93 7.60 1.00 -2.33
N CYS A 94 8.26 0.97 -1.16
CA CYS A 94 9.63 0.44 -1.05
C CYS A 94 9.73 -1.04 -1.48
N VAL A 95 8.74 -1.86 -1.12
CA VAL A 95 8.68 -3.27 -1.54
C VAL A 95 8.47 -3.39 -3.05
N SER A 96 7.53 -2.62 -3.62
CA SER A 96 7.27 -2.59 -5.06
C SER A 96 8.49 -2.12 -5.85
N ASN A 97 9.21 -1.11 -5.35
CA ASN A 97 10.45 -0.61 -5.94
C ASN A 97 11.59 -1.65 -5.87
N TYR A 98 11.63 -2.47 -4.82
CA TYR A 98 12.56 -3.60 -4.77
C TYR A 98 12.21 -4.70 -5.79
N ILE A 99 10.93 -5.05 -5.90
CA ILE A 99 10.44 -6.06 -6.87
C ILE A 99 10.64 -5.58 -8.31
N SER A 100 10.48 -4.28 -8.58
CA SER A 100 10.60 -3.70 -9.91
C SER A 100 11.99 -3.95 -10.52
N GLY A 101 13.05 -3.98 -9.71
CA GLY A 101 14.40 -4.32 -10.15
C GLY A 101 14.50 -5.74 -10.73
N PHE A 102 13.85 -6.71 -10.08
CA PHE A 102 13.75 -8.07 -10.59
C PHE A 102 12.88 -8.16 -11.85
N VAL A 103 11.77 -7.40 -11.91
CA VAL A 103 10.92 -7.32 -13.09
C VAL A 103 11.72 -6.77 -14.28
N ALA A 104 12.42 -5.64 -14.12
CA ALA A 104 13.27 -5.05 -15.14
C ALA A 104 14.29 -6.07 -15.69
N LYS A 105 15.01 -6.78 -14.79
CA LYS A 105 15.95 -7.84 -15.18
C LYS A 105 15.28 -8.92 -16.03
N LYS A 106 14.12 -9.42 -15.62
CA LYS A 106 13.42 -10.50 -16.34
C LYS A 106 12.80 -10.04 -17.66
N VAL A 107 12.31 -8.82 -17.73
CA VAL A 107 11.74 -8.25 -18.98
C VAL A 107 12.86 -7.94 -19.98
N ALA A 108 14.01 -7.44 -19.53
CA ALA A 108 15.16 -7.18 -20.40
C ALA A 108 15.65 -8.46 -21.11
N ILE A 109 15.73 -9.58 -20.38
CA ILE A 109 16.10 -10.90 -20.96
C ILE A 109 15.11 -11.33 -22.06
N LYS A 110 13.82 -10.99 -21.93
CA LYS A 110 12.75 -11.38 -22.88
C LYS A 110 12.49 -10.34 -23.97
N THR A 111 13.31 -9.30 -24.05
CA THR A 111 13.12 -8.20 -25.01
C THR A 111 14.27 -8.24 -26.01
N GLY A 112 13.98 -8.20 -27.31
CA GLY A 112 15.02 -8.24 -28.35
C GLY A 112 15.64 -6.88 -28.64
N CYS A 113 14.86 -5.80 -28.53
CA CYS A 113 15.31 -4.43 -28.81
C CYS A 113 16.26 -3.91 -27.73
N GLU A 114 17.46 -3.48 -28.11
CA GLU A 114 18.48 -2.93 -27.20
C GLU A 114 18.07 -1.60 -26.57
N HIS A 115 17.39 -0.71 -27.32
CA HIS A 115 16.86 0.54 -26.76
C HIS A 115 15.78 0.29 -25.69
N CYS A 116 14.94 -0.73 -25.88
CA CYS A 116 13.98 -1.13 -24.87
C CYS A 116 14.66 -1.76 -23.64
N LYS A 117 15.79 -2.45 -23.81
CA LYS A 117 16.55 -2.98 -22.67
C LYS A 117 17.17 -1.86 -21.85
N SER A 118 17.81 -0.90 -22.50
CA SER A 118 18.47 0.21 -21.83
C SER A 118 17.48 1.10 -21.08
N SER A 119 16.25 1.26 -21.59
CA SER A 119 15.20 2.03 -20.91
C SER A 119 14.63 1.37 -19.64
N LEU A 120 14.87 0.08 -19.40
CA LEU A 120 14.31 -0.65 -18.24
C LEU A 120 15.11 -0.48 -16.95
N THR A 121 16.39 -0.12 -17.05
CA THR A 121 17.32 -0.09 -15.93
C THR A 121 17.97 1.27 -15.77
N THR A 122 18.32 1.60 -14.53
CA THR A 122 18.94 2.87 -14.18
C THR A 122 20.14 2.62 -13.25
N SER A 123 21.10 3.55 -13.22
CA SER A 123 22.27 3.49 -12.33
C SER A 123 22.01 4.09 -10.93
N THR A 124 20.99 4.93 -10.77
CA THR A 124 20.65 5.61 -9.52
C THR A 124 19.71 4.80 -8.62
N HIS A 125 19.91 4.88 -7.31
CA HIS A 125 19.01 4.33 -6.29
C HIS A 125 18.45 5.47 -5.45
N THR A 126 17.18 5.36 -5.06
CA THR A 126 16.56 6.33 -4.14
C THR A 126 15.94 5.69 -2.89
N ASP A 127 15.82 4.35 -2.82
CA ASP A 127 15.04 3.71 -1.75
C ASP A 127 15.87 2.94 -0.72
N ILE A 128 15.51 3.15 0.54
CA ILE A 128 16.15 2.59 1.75
C ILE A 128 16.27 1.05 1.66
N LEU A 129 15.20 0.36 1.26
CA LEU A 129 15.19 -1.12 1.21
C LEU A 129 16.21 -1.67 0.19
N THR A 130 16.36 -0.99 -0.95
CA THR A 130 17.32 -1.40 -1.97
C THR A 130 18.75 -1.23 -1.48
N GLN A 131 19.04 -0.16 -0.72
CA GLN A 131 20.36 0.07 -0.13
C GLN A 131 20.70 -1.02 0.90
N ILE A 132 19.75 -1.37 1.79
CA ILE A 132 19.94 -2.40 2.82
C ILE A 132 20.15 -3.79 2.20
N LYS A 133 19.42 -4.12 1.12
CA LYS A 133 19.46 -5.46 0.51
C LYS A 133 20.49 -5.61 -0.60
N ASN A 134 21.16 -4.53 -1.02
CA ASN A 134 22.13 -4.62 -2.10
C ASN A 134 23.42 -5.30 -1.64
N ARG A 135 23.84 -6.33 -2.38
CA ARG A 135 25.12 -7.05 -2.20
C ARG A 135 26.05 -6.90 -3.43
N GLY A 136 25.85 -5.85 -4.23
CA GLY A 136 26.66 -5.53 -5.41
C GLY A 136 26.04 -5.90 -6.76
N TYR A 137 25.11 -6.86 -6.81
CA TYR A 137 24.53 -7.37 -8.06
C TYR A 137 23.02 -7.09 -8.24
N LEU A 138 22.46 -6.17 -7.44
CA LEU A 138 21.04 -5.85 -7.51
C LEU A 138 20.74 -4.99 -8.74
N THR A 139 19.85 -5.47 -9.61
CA THR A 139 19.36 -4.69 -10.76
C THR A 139 18.46 -3.57 -10.26
N LYS A 140 18.73 -2.34 -10.71
CA LYS A 140 17.92 -1.16 -10.41
C LYS A 140 17.03 -0.85 -11.60
N ALA A 141 15.73 -0.78 -11.36
CA ALA A 141 14.76 -0.45 -12.39
C ALA A 141 14.76 1.05 -12.69
N SER A 142 14.37 1.42 -13.91
CA SER A 142 14.10 2.81 -14.25
C SER A 142 12.83 3.32 -13.55
N ASN A 143 12.71 4.65 -13.44
CA ASN A 143 11.56 5.29 -12.81
C ASN A 143 10.23 4.90 -13.50
N ASP A 144 10.24 4.74 -14.81
CA ASP A 144 9.07 4.28 -15.57
C ASP A 144 8.62 2.87 -15.14
N VAL A 145 9.56 1.94 -14.99
CA VAL A 145 9.25 0.57 -14.55
C VAL A 145 8.71 0.58 -13.12
N VAL A 146 9.29 1.39 -12.23
CA VAL A 146 8.80 1.61 -10.86
C VAL A 146 7.36 2.13 -10.87
N LEU A 147 7.08 3.17 -11.66
CA LEU A 147 5.74 3.74 -11.79
C LEU A 147 4.72 2.71 -12.28
N ILE A 148 5.06 1.90 -13.27
CA ILE A 148 4.20 0.83 -13.78
C ILE A 148 3.93 -0.22 -12.68
N CYS A 149 4.95 -0.62 -11.93
CA CYS A 149 4.80 -1.57 -10.82
C CYS A 149 3.89 -1.01 -9.72
N ASN A 150 4.08 0.25 -9.32
CA ASN A 150 3.26 0.92 -8.31
C ASN A 150 1.79 1.07 -8.76
N ALA A 151 1.56 1.44 -10.02
CA ALA A 151 0.21 1.47 -10.58
C ALA A 151 -0.44 0.08 -10.58
N THR A 152 0.34 -0.96 -10.90
CA THR A 152 -0.13 -2.36 -10.88
C THR A 152 -0.48 -2.81 -9.46
N GLU A 153 0.37 -2.51 -8.47
CA GLU A 153 0.11 -2.80 -7.06
C GLU A 153 -1.14 -2.09 -6.55
N LYS A 154 -1.34 -0.82 -6.95
CA LYS A 154 -2.55 -0.06 -6.61
C LYS A 154 -3.79 -0.74 -7.18
N MET A 155 -3.77 -1.18 -8.45
CA MET A 155 -4.91 -1.90 -9.03
C MET A 155 -5.19 -3.23 -8.32
N LEU A 156 -4.16 -4.01 -7.98
CA LEU A 156 -4.31 -5.27 -7.24
C LEU A 156 -5.03 -5.06 -5.91
N ARG A 157 -4.67 -4.00 -5.17
CA ARG A 157 -5.27 -3.66 -3.88
C ARG A 157 -6.68 -3.10 -4.00
N GLN A 158 -6.97 -2.36 -5.07
CA GLN A 158 -8.31 -1.84 -5.33
C GLN A 158 -9.29 -2.93 -5.76
N PHE A 159 -8.82 -3.99 -6.41
CA PHE A 159 -9.67 -5.04 -6.97
C PHE A 159 -9.27 -6.46 -6.52
N PRO A 160 -9.21 -6.75 -5.19
CA PRO A 160 -8.74 -8.04 -4.69
C PRO A 160 -9.62 -9.21 -5.18
N ASN A 161 -10.92 -8.98 -5.36
CA ASN A 161 -11.88 -9.97 -5.82
C ASN A 161 -11.67 -10.43 -7.28
N GLN A 162 -10.85 -9.70 -8.06
CA GLN A 162 -10.60 -10.02 -9.47
C GLN A 162 -9.43 -11.00 -9.64
N ILE A 163 -8.64 -11.25 -8.59
CA ILE A 163 -7.44 -12.10 -8.65
C ILE A 163 -7.77 -13.56 -8.99
N ASN A 164 -8.93 -14.07 -8.57
CA ASN A 164 -9.32 -15.46 -8.80
C ASN A 164 -10.05 -15.71 -10.14
N LYS A 165 -10.18 -14.68 -10.99
CA LYS A 165 -10.93 -14.81 -12.25
C LYS A 165 -10.03 -15.23 -13.41
N LYS A 166 -10.57 -16.02 -14.34
CA LYS A 166 -9.86 -16.48 -15.55
C LYS A 166 -9.26 -15.34 -16.38
N ASN A 167 -9.93 -14.18 -16.43
CA ASN A 167 -9.52 -13.03 -17.24
C ASN A 167 -8.72 -11.97 -16.45
N LEU A 168 -8.08 -12.33 -15.32
CA LEU A 168 -7.41 -11.37 -14.44
C LEU A 168 -6.35 -10.54 -15.18
N GLN A 169 -5.52 -11.18 -16.01
CA GLN A 169 -4.39 -10.51 -16.67
C GLN A 169 -4.90 -9.40 -17.59
N GLN A 170 -5.91 -9.70 -18.41
CA GLN A 170 -6.53 -8.73 -19.32
C GLN A 170 -7.23 -7.61 -18.55
N PHE A 171 -7.93 -7.94 -17.45
CA PHE A 171 -8.60 -6.96 -16.60
C PHE A 171 -7.61 -5.95 -16.01
N PHE A 172 -6.56 -6.44 -15.34
CA PHE A 172 -5.56 -5.59 -14.71
C PHE A 172 -4.76 -4.80 -15.74
N MET A 173 -4.36 -5.42 -16.86
CA MET A 173 -3.66 -4.73 -17.93
C MET A 173 -4.48 -3.57 -18.50
N THR A 174 -5.78 -3.75 -18.72
CA THR A 174 -6.66 -2.70 -19.22
C THR A 174 -6.80 -1.56 -18.21
N LYS A 175 -6.96 -1.88 -16.93
CA LYS A 175 -7.11 -0.86 -15.86
C LYS A 175 -5.83 -0.08 -15.62
N VAL A 176 -4.68 -0.76 -15.53
CA VAL A 176 -3.37 -0.13 -15.34
C VAL A 176 -3.07 0.79 -16.53
N LYS A 177 -3.23 0.32 -17.77
CA LYS A 177 -3.04 1.16 -18.97
C LYS A 177 -3.94 2.38 -18.98
N SER A 178 -5.23 2.22 -18.65
CA SER A 178 -6.17 3.34 -18.57
C SER A 178 -5.72 4.39 -17.55
N GLN A 179 -5.14 3.97 -16.43
CA GLN A 179 -4.59 4.90 -15.44
C GLN A 179 -3.31 5.58 -15.92
N LEU A 180 -2.40 4.80 -16.52
CA LEU A 180 -1.08 5.25 -16.96
C LEU A 180 -1.16 6.23 -18.15
N TYR A 181 -2.01 5.97 -19.14
CA TYR A 181 -2.10 6.83 -20.32
C TYR A 181 -2.87 8.13 -20.07
N LYS A 182 -3.60 8.26 -18.96
CA LYS A 182 -4.16 9.54 -18.51
C LYS A 182 -3.07 10.55 -18.16
N SER A 183 -1.93 10.12 -17.61
CA SER A 183 -0.84 11.02 -17.19
C SER A 183 0.18 11.33 -18.28
N ARG A 184 0.09 10.69 -19.46
CA ARG A 184 0.91 10.86 -20.69
C ARG A 184 2.46 10.78 -20.57
N LYS A 185 3.04 10.65 -19.36
CA LYS A 185 4.49 10.73 -19.12
C LYS A 185 5.13 9.40 -18.74
N ILE A 186 4.99 8.37 -19.56
CA ILE A 186 5.64 7.07 -19.32
C ILE A 186 6.45 6.69 -20.53
N LEU A 187 7.71 6.31 -20.32
CA LEU A 187 8.63 5.89 -21.40
C LEU A 187 8.64 6.92 -22.54
N THR A 188 8.88 8.18 -22.20
CA THR A 188 8.88 9.31 -23.17
C THR A 188 10.13 9.34 -24.03
N ASN A 189 11.22 8.70 -23.58
CA ASN A 189 12.53 8.76 -24.22
C ASN A 189 12.87 7.45 -24.95
N LEU A 190 11.86 6.62 -25.27
CA LEU A 190 12.04 5.43 -26.10
C LEU A 190 12.12 5.85 -27.57
N ASP A 191 13.33 6.12 -28.04
CA ASP A 191 13.63 6.22 -29.47
C ASP A 191 14.18 4.87 -29.95
N CYS A 192 13.38 4.16 -30.74
CA CYS A 192 13.74 2.85 -31.30
C CYS A 192 14.12 2.94 -32.79
N GLY A 193 14.37 4.13 -33.33
CA GLY A 193 14.91 4.37 -34.67
C GLY A 193 13.99 3.98 -35.86
N ASN A 194 12.82 3.39 -35.59
CA ASN A 194 11.93 2.86 -36.63
C ASN A 194 10.66 3.71 -36.85
N GLY A 195 10.64 4.94 -36.34
CA GLY A 195 9.51 5.86 -36.46
C GLY A 195 8.40 5.65 -35.42
N VAL A 196 7.48 6.61 -35.34
CA VAL A 196 6.50 6.79 -34.25
C VAL A 196 5.57 5.59 -34.06
N TRP A 197 5.23 4.86 -35.12
CA TRP A 197 4.33 3.69 -35.04
C TRP A 197 5.00 2.51 -34.32
N PHE A 198 6.24 2.20 -34.68
CA PHE A 198 7.01 1.10 -34.08
C PHE A 198 7.41 1.42 -32.64
N GLU A 199 7.67 2.69 -32.31
CA GLU A 199 7.88 3.15 -30.94
C GLU A 199 6.65 2.89 -30.06
N ASN A 200 5.46 3.20 -30.56
CA ASN A 200 4.21 2.95 -29.83
C ASN A 200 3.95 1.45 -29.62
N GLU A 201 4.29 0.61 -30.59
CA GLU A 201 4.18 -0.85 -30.46
C GLU A 201 5.19 -1.39 -29.44
N HIS A 202 6.46 -1.01 -29.54
CA HIS A 202 7.51 -1.39 -28.59
C HIS A 202 7.16 -0.97 -27.17
N LYS A 203 6.73 0.28 -26.99
CA LYS A 203 6.28 0.83 -25.72
C LYS A 203 5.11 0.03 -25.14
N ASN A 204 4.07 -0.23 -25.95
CA ASN A 204 2.92 -1.00 -25.50
C ASN A 204 3.29 -2.43 -25.11
N ASN A 205 4.15 -3.08 -25.89
CA ASN A 205 4.63 -4.42 -25.62
C ASN A 205 5.47 -4.47 -24.34
N LEU A 206 6.34 -3.46 -24.13
CA LEU A 206 7.16 -3.35 -22.93
C LEU A 206 6.30 -3.17 -21.68
N VAL A 207 5.33 -2.25 -21.73
CA VAL A 207 4.36 -2.03 -20.63
C VAL A 207 3.58 -3.32 -20.32
N ASN A 208 3.12 -4.05 -21.34
CA ASN A 208 2.44 -5.34 -21.15
C ASN A 208 3.34 -6.33 -20.40
N LYS A 209 4.58 -6.52 -20.87
CA LYS A 209 5.52 -7.45 -20.27
C LYS A 209 5.83 -7.11 -18.82
N ILE A 210 5.97 -5.82 -18.48
CA ILE A 210 6.21 -5.36 -17.11
C ILE A 210 4.99 -5.67 -16.23
N ILE A 211 3.78 -5.28 -16.65
CA ILE A 211 2.55 -5.50 -15.88
C ILE A 211 2.35 -6.99 -15.60
N LEU A 212 2.41 -7.82 -16.64
CA LEU A 212 2.20 -9.26 -16.52
C LEU A 212 3.23 -9.89 -15.58
N LYS A 213 4.51 -9.51 -15.72
CA LYS A 213 5.56 -10.08 -14.87
C LYS A 213 5.41 -9.68 -13.40
N TYR A 214 4.99 -8.46 -13.13
CA TYR A 214 4.72 -8.00 -11.77
C TYR A 214 3.50 -8.73 -11.17
N LEU A 215 2.41 -8.85 -11.94
CA LEU A 215 1.22 -9.60 -11.53
C LEU A 215 1.55 -11.05 -11.16
N ASP A 216 2.33 -11.76 -11.99
CA ASP A 216 2.73 -13.14 -11.72
C ASP A 216 3.44 -13.29 -10.36
N ILE A 217 4.39 -12.39 -10.07
CA ILE A 217 5.13 -12.40 -8.80
C ILE A 217 4.18 -12.19 -7.63
N ARG A 218 3.30 -11.18 -7.72
CA ARG A 218 2.38 -10.84 -6.62
C ARG A 218 1.36 -11.93 -6.37
N ILE A 219 0.76 -12.50 -7.42
CA ILE A 219 -0.22 -13.59 -7.28
C ILE A 219 0.44 -14.82 -6.65
N CYS A 220 1.65 -15.18 -7.08
CA CYS A 220 2.41 -16.26 -6.46
C CYS A 220 2.63 -15.98 -4.96
N THR A 221 3.10 -14.77 -4.61
CA THR A 221 3.35 -14.40 -3.20
C THR A 221 2.07 -14.42 -2.35
N MET A 222 0.91 -14.07 -2.92
CA MET A 222 -0.36 -14.08 -2.20
C MET A 222 -0.90 -15.49 -1.99
N ASN A 223 -0.66 -16.41 -2.93
CA ASN A 223 -1.08 -17.80 -2.81
C ASN A 223 -0.17 -18.61 -1.87
N SER A 224 1.13 -18.28 -1.79
CA SER A 224 2.06 -18.95 -0.88
C SER A 224 1.87 -18.61 0.61
N CYS A 225 1.04 -17.61 0.93
CA CYS A 225 0.74 -17.21 2.31
C CYS A 225 -0.59 -17.76 2.85
N LYS A 226 -1.24 -18.68 2.14
CA LYS A 226 -2.44 -19.41 2.60
C LYS A 226 -2.06 -20.79 3.09
#